data_AF-A0A673LQ81-F1
#
_entry.id   AF-A0A673LQ81-F1
#
_cell.length_a   1.000
_cell.length_b   1.000
_cell.length_c   1.000
_cell.angle_alpha   90.00
_cell.angle_beta   90.00
_cell.angle_gamma   90.00
#
_symmetry.space_group_name_H-M   'P 1'
#
loop_
_entity.id
_entity.type
_entity.pdbx_description
1 polymer ?
#
loop_
_entity_poly.entity_id
_entity_poly.type
_entity_poly.pdbx_seq_one_letter_code
_entity_poly.pdbx_strand_id
1 'polypeptide(L)'
;MAKLVECAPNFSEGRNKEVIDAIADAMSATEGCSLLDVDPGSSTNRTVYTFVGPPAAVIEGALNAARVAFKLIDMTKHSGTVNTLGRVRWMCVPSYRCRTSACVQCANEFGQRLSDMLNVPGAARKESRRSLPSIRAGNTKHYRKSEWTPEYGPATFFLIAYNMNLLSTKEQAHRITLDIREQGRGKDQPGLLRKVQGIGWYLEEANLAQVSTNILDFEVTPVHMVYEEICKDARDLNLPVAGSQIVGLIPLKAMLDCADFYIQKEKLFIVEEEHKIRLVISKLGLGLYLIAAPGGGSVSAAITAMGAALGCMVGQMTYGKRQFESLDAEMRKLIPPFHEAMNDSLLKVDADSMAFNSYMPKGTPDEIKRKEGLKVALGVPLSLAERINKLWPALKEMVKYGNVACKSDIQVAAKALETAVFGAYYNVIINLKDITDASFRATEAKVSVLLKNARQNANIVLEMADQRK
;
A
#
# COMPACT_ATOMS: atom_id res chain seq x y z
N MET A 1 11.18 -26.30 14.43
CA MET A 1 10.90 -25.04 13.70
C MET A 1 11.10 -23.87 14.66
N ALA A 2 11.81 -22.83 14.21
CA ALA A 2 12.24 -21.71 15.05
C ALA A 2 11.05 -20.85 15.53
N LYS A 3 11.17 -20.28 16.73
CA LYS A 3 10.21 -19.29 17.27
C LYS A 3 10.41 -17.98 16.52
N LEU A 4 9.38 -17.47 15.87
CA LEU A 4 9.38 -16.14 15.24
C LEU A 4 8.73 -15.14 16.20
N VAL A 5 9.27 -13.92 16.20
CA VAL A 5 8.73 -12.75 16.90
C VAL A 5 8.65 -11.62 15.89
N GLU A 6 7.54 -10.89 15.91
CA GLU A 6 7.38 -9.67 15.13
C GLU A 6 7.78 -8.46 15.98
N CYS A 7 8.45 -7.51 15.35
CA CYS A 7 8.60 -6.20 15.92
C CYS A 7 8.21 -5.09 14.95
N ALA A 8 7.44 -4.15 15.48
CA ALA A 8 6.99 -2.95 14.80
C ALA A 8 7.54 -1.67 15.47
N PRO A 9 8.84 -1.36 15.37
CA PRO A 9 9.37 -0.12 15.94
C PRO A 9 8.87 1.11 15.17
N ASN A 10 8.74 2.20 15.92
CA ASN A 10 8.18 3.45 15.46
C ASN A 10 9.20 4.56 15.61
N PHE A 11 9.63 5.14 14.50
CA PHE A 11 10.61 6.21 14.49
C PHE A 11 9.96 7.54 14.14
N SER A 12 10.41 8.60 14.81
CA SER A 12 9.90 9.97 14.64
C SER A 12 10.55 10.64 13.43
N GLU A 13 10.38 10.04 12.26
CA GLU A 13 10.79 10.56 10.95
C GLU A 13 9.86 9.94 9.91
N GLY A 14 9.25 10.75 9.05
CA GLY A 14 8.34 10.29 7.99
C GLY A 14 8.54 11.00 6.67
N ARG A 15 9.59 11.83 6.52
CA ARG A 15 9.81 12.70 5.37
C ARG A 15 11.19 12.48 4.74
N ASN A 16 12.24 12.38 5.56
CA ASN A 16 13.59 12.20 5.06
C ASN A 16 13.87 10.73 4.73
N LYS A 17 13.80 10.40 3.44
CA LYS A 17 14.03 9.05 2.93
C LYS A 17 15.42 8.48 3.27
N GLU A 18 16.48 9.30 3.30
CA GLU A 18 17.82 8.80 3.64
C GLU A 18 17.89 8.29 5.07
N VAL A 19 17.20 8.99 5.99
CA VAL A 19 17.09 8.55 7.39
C VAL A 19 16.22 7.31 7.47
N ILE A 20 15.13 7.27 6.70
CA ILE A 20 14.20 6.14 6.69
C ILE A 20 14.89 4.86 6.20
N ASP A 21 15.56 4.95 5.06
CA ASP A 21 16.25 3.85 4.40
C ASP A 21 17.46 3.39 5.25
N ALA A 22 18.22 4.31 5.84
CA ALA A 22 19.33 3.94 6.73
C ALA A 22 18.87 3.16 7.98
N ILE A 23 17.69 3.49 8.52
CA ILE A 23 17.08 2.75 9.64
C ILE A 23 16.58 1.37 9.17
N ALA A 24 15.97 1.28 7.98
CA ALA A 24 15.55 0.01 7.38
C ALA A 24 16.74 -0.92 7.13
N ASP A 25 17.81 -0.40 6.53
CA ASP A 25 19.03 -1.12 6.20
C ASP A 25 19.71 -1.69 7.45
N ALA A 26 19.68 -0.94 8.56
CA ALA A 26 20.21 -1.42 9.83
C ALA A 26 19.43 -2.64 10.37
N MET A 27 18.12 -2.71 10.13
CA MET A 27 17.30 -3.88 10.51
C MET A 27 17.53 -5.05 9.56
N SER A 28 17.51 -4.80 8.25
CA SER A 28 17.63 -5.84 7.21
C SER A 28 19.02 -6.48 7.18
N ALA A 29 20.07 -5.72 7.50
CA ALA A 29 21.43 -6.22 7.62
C ALA A 29 21.68 -7.03 8.90
N THR A 30 20.73 -7.06 9.85
CA THR A 30 20.88 -7.84 11.07
C THR A 30 20.59 -9.32 10.79
N GLU A 31 21.57 -10.17 11.06
CA GLU A 31 21.45 -11.62 10.84
C GLU A 31 20.26 -12.22 11.59
N GLY A 32 19.45 -13.01 10.87
CA GLY A 32 18.24 -13.64 11.41
C GLY A 32 17.00 -12.75 11.47
N CYS A 33 17.09 -11.48 11.04
CA CYS A 33 15.94 -10.61 10.83
C CYS A 33 15.50 -10.60 9.36
N SER A 34 14.20 -10.44 9.12
CA SER A 34 13.63 -10.17 7.81
C SER A 34 12.71 -8.97 7.91
N LEU A 35 13.10 -7.87 7.26
CA LEU A 35 12.26 -6.68 7.15
C LEU A 35 11.08 -6.99 6.22
N LEU A 36 9.87 -6.82 6.72
CA LEU A 36 8.63 -7.15 6.02
C LEU A 36 7.97 -5.91 5.43
N ASP A 37 8.03 -4.78 6.13
CA ASP A 37 7.35 -3.55 5.72
C ASP A 37 8.02 -2.30 6.29
N VAL A 38 7.89 -1.19 5.56
CA VAL A 38 8.31 0.16 5.98
C VAL A 38 7.23 1.14 5.51
N ASP A 39 6.46 1.67 6.45
CA ASP A 39 5.31 2.54 6.21
C ASP A 39 5.58 3.97 6.72
N PRO A 40 6.10 4.87 5.87
CA PRO A 40 6.35 6.27 6.21
C PRO A 40 5.10 7.15 6.01
N GLY A 41 4.67 7.85 7.06
CA GLY A 41 3.61 8.85 6.98
C GLY A 41 4.16 10.28 7.01
N SER A 42 4.19 10.97 5.87
CA SER A 42 4.72 12.34 5.73
C SER A 42 3.99 13.36 6.61
N SER A 43 2.65 13.34 6.58
CA SER A 43 1.79 14.17 7.43
C SER A 43 1.94 13.84 8.93
N THR A 44 2.19 12.57 9.25
CA THR A 44 2.37 12.07 10.63
C THR A 44 3.78 12.34 11.17
N ASN A 45 4.73 12.56 10.25
CA ASN A 45 6.17 12.61 10.48
C ASN A 45 6.67 11.44 11.35
N ARG A 46 6.22 10.23 10.98
CA ARG A 46 6.56 8.97 11.64
C ARG A 46 6.65 7.87 10.58
N THR A 47 7.54 6.93 10.80
CA THR A 47 7.64 5.70 10.03
C THR A 47 7.47 4.50 10.96
N VAL A 48 6.63 3.55 10.53
CA VAL A 48 6.48 2.25 11.17
C VAL A 48 7.28 1.26 10.35
N TYR A 49 8.22 0.57 10.97
CA TYR A 49 8.94 -0.54 10.34
C TYR A 49 8.39 -1.82 10.91
N THR A 50 8.28 -2.86 10.11
CA THR A 50 7.84 -4.17 10.57
C THR A 50 8.83 -5.23 10.13
N PHE A 51 9.37 -5.99 11.07
CA PHE A 51 10.31 -7.07 10.78
C PHE A 51 10.11 -8.27 11.69
N VAL A 52 10.53 -9.45 11.23
CA VAL A 52 10.40 -10.70 11.97
C VAL A 52 11.73 -11.41 12.12
N GLY A 53 11.87 -12.19 13.18
CA GLY A 53 13.04 -13.03 13.41
C GLY A 53 12.96 -13.81 14.71
N PRO A 54 13.98 -14.62 15.04
CA PRO A 54 14.12 -15.20 16.37
C PRO A 54 14.21 -14.12 17.47
N PRO A 55 13.79 -14.40 18.71
CA PRO A 55 13.77 -13.43 19.82
C PRO A 55 15.07 -12.59 19.97
N ALA A 56 16.24 -13.24 19.95
CA ALA A 56 17.52 -12.58 20.10
C ALA A 56 17.88 -11.70 18.89
N ALA A 57 17.62 -12.19 17.66
CA ALA A 57 17.88 -11.43 16.44
C ALA A 57 17.02 -10.17 16.38
N VAL A 58 15.75 -10.26 16.77
CA VAL A 58 14.83 -9.11 16.78
C VAL A 58 15.32 -8.01 17.73
N ILE A 59 15.87 -8.38 18.89
CA ILE A 59 16.47 -7.42 19.84
C ILE A 59 17.71 -6.75 19.25
N GLU A 60 18.57 -7.48 18.53
CA GLU A 60 19.73 -6.88 17.86
C GLU A 60 19.30 -5.91 16.75
N GLY A 61 18.33 -6.31 15.92
CA GLY A 61 17.81 -5.48 14.83
C GLY A 61 17.21 -4.18 15.36
N ALA A 62 16.51 -4.27 16.49
CA ALA A 62 16.01 -3.13 17.25
C ALA A 62 17.08 -2.12 17.63
N LEU A 63 18.17 -2.63 18.24
CA LEU A 63 19.23 -1.83 18.81
C LEU A 63 20.06 -1.20 17.68
N ASN A 64 20.31 -1.95 16.61
CA ASN A 64 20.96 -1.45 15.40
C ASN A 64 20.18 -0.28 14.79
N ALA A 65 18.87 -0.45 14.59
CA ALA A 65 17.99 0.60 14.09
C ALA A 65 17.95 1.82 15.01
N ALA A 66 17.82 1.60 16.32
CA ALA A 66 17.80 2.68 17.31
C ALA A 66 19.12 3.48 17.32
N ARG A 67 20.26 2.80 17.15
CA ARG A 67 21.59 3.43 17.07
C ARG A 67 21.71 4.36 15.86
N VAL A 68 21.21 3.93 14.70
CA VAL A 68 21.20 4.73 13.48
C VAL A 68 20.26 5.93 13.65
N ALA A 69 19.03 5.68 14.10
CA ALA A 69 18.05 6.73 14.34
C ALA A 69 18.52 7.79 15.34
N PHE A 70 19.25 7.39 16.40
CA PHE A 70 19.76 8.34 17.38
C PHE A 70 20.81 9.29 16.80
N LYS A 71 21.57 8.86 15.78
CA LYS A 71 22.54 9.72 15.08
C LYS A 71 21.87 10.66 14.08
N LEU A 72 20.81 10.19 13.42
CA LEU A 72 20.23 10.86 12.26
C LEU A 72 19.00 11.72 12.59
N ILE A 73 18.22 11.39 13.62
CA ILE A 73 16.98 12.10 13.97
C ILE A 73 17.26 13.16 15.04
N ASP A 74 16.93 14.41 14.77
CA ASP A 74 16.97 15.51 15.75
C ASP A 74 15.55 15.93 16.19
N MET A 75 15.18 15.55 17.42
CA MET A 75 13.87 15.86 17.99
C MET A 75 13.62 17.35 18.23
N THR A 76 14.66 18.20 18.27
CA THR A 76 14.47 19.65 18.44
C THR A 76 13.83 20.29 17.20
N LYS A 77 13.96 19.63 16.04
CA LYS A 77 13.41 20.06 14.75
C LYS A 77 12.18 19.25 14.32
N HIS A 78 11.81 18.23 15.09
CA HIS A 78 10.69 17.35 14.76
C HIS A 78 9.35 18.06 15.00
N SER A 79 8.48 18.02 13.98
CA SER A 79 7.08 18.44 14.08
C SER A 79 6.21 17.49 13.25
N GLY A 80 5.13 17.00 13.82
CA GLY A 80 4.20 16.05 13.18
C GLY A 80 2.83 16.07 13.86
N THR A 81 1.81 15.58 13.15
CA THR A 81 0.41 15.58 13.63
C THR A 81 0.14 14.56 14.75
N VAL A 82 1.04 13.60 14.96
CA VAL A 82 0.96 12.61 16.03
C VAL A 82 1.87 13.00 17.19
N ASN A 83 1.35 12.96 18.42
CA ASN A 83 2.16 13.15 19.63
C ASN A 83 3.25 12.05 19.73
N THR A 84 4.48 12.44 19.41
CA THR A 84 5.70 11.63 19.53
C THR A 84 6.42 11.93 20.85
N LEU A 85 6.83 10.87 21.55
CA LEU A 85 7.62 10.96 22.78
C LEU A 85 8.99 10.34 22.45
N GLY A 86 9.96 11.16 22.05
CA GLY A 86 11.32 10.73 21.72
C GLY A 86 11.54 10.23 20.28
N ARG A 87 12.80 9.86 19.98
CA ARG A 87 13.29 9.44 18.64
C ARG A 87 12.84 8.04 18.24
N VAL A 88 12.69 7.15 19.21
CA VAL A 88 12.37 5.73 19.02
C VAL A 88 11.25 5.32 19.97
N ARG A 89 10.23 4.63 19.44
CA ARG A 89 9.22 3.91 20.22
C ARG A 89 9.26 2.45 19.84
N TRP A 90 9.35 1.57 20.83
CA TRP A 90 9.43 0.13 20.61
C TRP A 90 8.09 -0.54 20.92
N MET A 91 7.65 -1.43 20.04
CA MET A 91 6.51 -2.31 20.27
C MET A 91 6.87 -3.72 19.78
N CYS A 92 7.14 -4.63 20.73
CA CYS A 92 7.21 -6.06 20.43
C CYS A 92 5.79 -6.61 20.36
N VAL A 93 5.48 -7.32 19.29
CA VAL A 93 4.19 -7.98 19.10
C VAL A 93 4.41 -9.50 19.09
N PRO A 94 3.65 -10.29 19.88
CA PRO A 94 3.75 -11.74 19.81
C PRO A 94 3.25 -12.23 18.45
N SER A 95 4.11 -12.89 17.68
CA SER A 95 3.72 -13.60 16.46
C SER A 95 3.56 -15.11 16.71
N TYR A 96 2.96 -15.80 15.74
CA TYR A 96 2.46 -17.18 15.83
C TYR A 96 3.44 -18.12 16.55
N ARG A 97 3.03 -18.62 17.73
CA ARG A 97 3.72 -19.59 18.62
C ARG A 97 4.68 -19.03 19.68
N CYS A 98 4.83 -17.72 19.85
CA CYS A 98 5.58 -17.17 20.99
C CYS A 98 4.64 -16.90 22.18
N ARG A 99 4.97 -17.45 23.37
CA ARG A 99 4.20 -17.16 24.60
C ARG A 99 4.39 -15.70 24.99
N THR A 100 3.33 -15.08 25.49
CA THR A 100 3.27 -13.72 26.02
C THR A 100 4.47 -13.39 26.95
N SER A 101 4.91 -14.35 27.77
CA SER A 101 6.06 -14.20 28.67
C SER A 101 7.41 -14.03 27.96
N ALA A 102 7.61 -14.63 26.79
CA ALA A 102 8.85 -14.50 26.02
C ALA A 102 8.99 -13.10 25.39
N CYS A 103 7.89 -12.52 24.90
CA CYS A 103 7.88 -11.15 24.39
C CYS A 103 8.14 -10.12 25.49
N VAL A 104 7.64 -10.36 26.71
CA VAL A 104 7.96 -9.55 27.88
C VAL A 104 9.45 -9.59 28.20
N GLN A 105 10.08 -10.76 28.13
CA GLN A 105 11.52 -10.89 28.29
C GLN A 105 12.28 -10.10 27.22
N CYS A 106 11.90 -10.21 25.95
CA CYS A 106 12.51 -9.43 24.87
C CYS A 106 12.36 -7.91 25.07
N ALA A 107 11.17 -7.43 25.47
CA ALA A 107 10.94 -6.02 25.72
C ALA A 107 11.77 -5.48 26.90
N ASN A 108 11.92 -6.28 27.96
CA ASN A 108 12.77 -5.93 29.10
C ASN A 108 14.25 -5.89 28.72
N GLU A 109 14.73 -6.91 28.00
CA GLU A 109 16.11 -7.02 27.55
C GLU A 109 16.48 -5.89 26.57
N PHE A 110 15.62 -5.62 25.58
CA PHE A 110 15.79 -4.48 24.69
C PHE A 110 15.83 -3.16 25.46
N GLY A 111 14.88 -2.94 26.38
CA GLY A 111 14.84 -1.72 27.17
C GLY A 111 16.12 -1.51 27.98
N GLN A 112 16.62 -2.56 28.62
CA GLN A 112 17.86 -2.53 29.40
C GLN A 112 19.04 -2.13 28.51
N ARG A 113 19.26 -2.89 27.44
CA ARG A 113 20.37 -2.66 26.53
C ARG A 113 20.31 -1.32 25.79
N LEU A 114 19.10 -0.86 25.45
CA LEU A 114 18.91 0.45 24.82
C LEU A 114 19.28 1.60 25.77
N SER A 115 18.87 1.50 27.03
CA SER A 115 19.19 2.47 28.07
C SER A 115 20.71 2.53 28.31
N ASP A 116 21.35 1.37 28.43
CA ASP A 116 22.80 1.28 28.61
C ASP A 116 23.56 1.84 27.40
N MET A 117 23.06 1.60 26.18
CA MET A 117 23.70 2.03 24.93
C MET A 117 23.55 3.54 24.67
N LEU A 118 22.38 4.13 24.94
CA LEU A 118 22.05 5.51 24.53
C LEU A 118 21.89 6.48 25.70
N ASN A 119 22.02 5.99 26.94
CA ASN A 119 21.84 6.77 28.16
C ASN A 119 20.48 7.50 28.20
N VAL A 120 19.42 6.81 27.75
CA VAL A 120 18.04 7.34 27.67
C VAL A 120 17.10 6.61 28.63
N PRO A 121 16.11 7.30 29.21
CA PRO A 121 15.15 6.71 30.14
C PRO A 121 14.25 5.64 29.46
N GLY A 122 14.18 4.43 30.02
CA GLY A 122 13.37 3.30 29.54
C GLY A 122 11.89 3.27 29.99
N ALA A 123 11.07 2.42 29.33
CA ALA A 123 9.61 2.24 29.52
C ALA A 123 9.20 1.64 30.89
N ALA A 124 7.92 1.69 31.27
CA ALA A 124 7.43 1.68 32.67
C ALA A 124 6.86 0.36 33.28
N ARG A 125 7.16 0.07 34.56
CA ARG A 125 6.60 -1.06 35.40
C ARG A 125 5.26 -0.84 36.10
N LYS A 126 4.90 0.39 36.47
CA LYS A 126 3.73 0.65 37.32
C LYS A 126 2.43 0.40 36.57
N GLU A 127 1.42 -0.14 37.27
CA GLU A 127 0.08 -0.37 36.72
C GLU A 127 -0.56 0.92 36.16
N SER A 128 -0.24 2.07 36.78
CA SER A 128 -0.60 3.42 36.33
C SER A 128 0.07 3.87 35.01
N ARG A 129 1.03 3.11 34.50
CA ARG A 129 1.79 3.39 33.26
C ARG A 129 1.67 2.28 32.20
N ARG A 130 0.69 1.36 32.31
CA ARG A 130 0.41 0.35 31.26
C ARG A 130 -0.14 0.95 29.96
N SER A 131 -0.81 2.10 30.04
CA SER A 131 -1.48 2.74 28.90
C SER A 131 -0.53 3.73 28.19
N LEU A 132 -0.26 3.47 26.90
CA LEU A 132 0.55 4.34 26.04
C LEU A 132 0.02 5.80 25.99
N PRO A 133 -1.29 6.06 25.85
CA PRO A 133 -1.85 7.41 25.96
C PRO A 133 -1.57 8.10 27.30
N SER A 134 -1.60 7.37 28.41
CA SER A 134 -1.32 7.91 29.75
C SER A 134 0.16 8.33 29.90
N ILE A 135 1.08 7.64 29.23
CA ILE A 135 2.49 8.04 29.15
C ILE A 135 2.64 9.30 28.27
N ARG A 136 1.86 9.42 27.18
CA ARG A 136 1.91 10.56 26.24
C ARG A 136 1.34 11.87 26.80
N ALA A 137 0.45 11.81 27.78
CA ALA A 137 -0.12 13.01 28.42
C ALA A 137 0.93 13.85 29.16
N GLY A 138 2.09 13.27 29.49
CA GLY A 138 3.24 13.99 30.02
C GLY A 138 4.11 14.56 28.90
N ASN A 139 3.93 15.84 28.55
CA ASN A 139 4.85 16.54 27.65
C ASN A 139 6.32 16.49 28.16
N THR A 140 7.28 16.73 27.26
CA THR A 140 8.75 16.78 27.53
C THR A 140 9.18 17.65 28.72
N LYS A 141 8.29 18.51 29.24
CA LYS A 141 8.52 19.38 30.40
C LYS A 141 8.37 18.68 31.76
N HIS A 142 7.88 17.45 31.84
CA HIS A 142 7.61 16.77 33.12
C HIS A 142 8.73 15.87 33.65
N TYR A 143 9.81 15.65 32.89
CA TYR A 143 10.94 14.80 33.29
C TYR A 143 11.79 15.34 34.46
N ARG A 144 11.47 16.52 35.00
CA ARG A 144 12.15 17.12 36.18
C ARG A 144 11.50 16.79 37.52
N LYS A 145 10.40 16.05 37.56
CA LYS A 145 9.73 15.65 38.82
C LYS A 145 10.22 14.27 39.28
N SER A 146 10.55 14.13 40.57
CA SER A 146 11.08 12.90 41.19
C SER A 146 10.18 11.67 41.04
N GLU A 147 8.89 11.87 40.74
CA GLU A 147 7.90 10.80 40.50
C GLU A 147 8.07 10.10 39.14
N TRP A 148 8.87 10.64 38.21
CA TRP A 148 9.05 10.18 36.83
C TRP A 148 10.38 9.46 36.55
N THR A 149 10.88 8.69 37.51
CA THR A 149 12.01 7.78 37.28
C THR A 149 11.64 6.66 36.27
N PRO A 150 12.54 6.28 35.34
CA PRO A 150 12.27 5.34 34.25
C PRO A 150 12.72 3.91 34.59
N GLU A 151 11.83 2.91 34.52
CA GLU A 151 12.12 1.49 34.85
C GLU A 151 11.16 0.48 34.17
N TYR A 152 11.69 -0.63 33.63
CA TYR A 152 11.17 -1.57 32.58
C TYR A 152 9.90 -2.40 32.84
N GLY A 153 8.80 -2.26 32.08
CA GLY A 153 7.61 -3.13 32.24
C GLY A 153 6.87 -3.57 30.96
N PRO A 154 5.97 -4.57 31.07
CA PRO A 154 5.44 -5.33 29.93
C PRO A 154 4.23 -4.68 29.25
N ALA A 155 4.18 -4.76 27.92
CA ALA A 155 2.94 -4.66 27.15
C ALA A 155 2.85 -5.91 26.26
N THR A 156 1.67 -6.52 26.26
CA THR A 156 1.37 -7.82 25.67
C THR A 156 0.11 -7.65 24.82
N PHE A 157 -0.07 -8.50 23.80
CA PHE A 157 -1.12 -8.49 22.76
C PHE A 157 -0.73 -7.85 21.41
N PHE A 158 -1.24 -8.45 20.32
CA PHE A 158 -1.04 -8.00 18.94
C PHE A 158 -1.93 -6.80 18.66
N LEU A 159 -1.31 -5.67 18.35
CA LEU A 159 -2.01 -4.42 18.08
C LEU A 159 -2.27 -4.29 16.57
N ILE A 160 -3.52 -4.10 16.18
CA ILE A 160 -3.88 -3.78 14.80
C ILE A 160 -4.13 -2.27 14.71
N ALA A 161 -3.32 -1.59 13.90
CA ALA A 161 -3.52 -0.18 13.57
C ALA A 161 -4.48 -0.11 12.37
N TYR A 162 -5.67 0.43 12.62
CA TYR A 162 -6.80 0.40 11.69
C TYR A 162 -7.40 1.79 11.53
N ASN A 163 -7.32 2.34 10.32
CA ASN A 163 -7.81 3.67 9.99
C ASN A 163 -9.04 3.57 9.09
N MET A 164 -10.09 4.30 9.45
CA MET A 164 -11.33 4.39 8.67
C MET A 164 -11.42 5.74 7.98
N ASN A 165 -11.60 5.73 6.66
CA ASN A 165 -11.63 6.92 5.83
C ASN A 165 -13.03 7.53 5.83
N LEU A 166 -13.12 8.83 6.09
CA LEU A 166 -14.38 9.57 6.11
C LEU A 166 -14.27 10.83 5.25
N LEU A 167 -15.23 11.04 4.35
CA LEU A 167 -15.39 12.31 3.63
C LEU A 167 -16.07 13.32 4.55
N SER A 168 -15.31 13.83 5.53
CA SER A 168 -15.80 14.65 6.62
C SER A 168 -14.69 15.59 7.14
N THR A 169 -15.00 16.42 8.13
CA THR A 169 -13.97 17.22 8.81
C THR A 169 -13.24 16.42 9.89
N LYS A 170 -12.07 16.92 10.31
CA LYS A 170 -11.31 16.35 11.42
C LYS A 170 -12.15 16.25 12.71
N GLU A 171 -12.96 17.26 12.99
CA GLU A 171 -13.79 17.36 14.20
C GLU A 171 -14.88 16.29 14.19
N GLN A 172 -15.48 16.02 13.03
CA GLN A 172 -16.48 14.97 12.85
C GLN A 172 -15.86 13.57 13.01
N ALA A 173 -14.72 13.33 12.34
CA ALA A 173 -13.99 12.09 12.54
C ALA A 173 -13.55 11.90 14.00
N HIS A 174 -13.10 12.97 14.66
CA HIS A 174 -12.72 12.92 16.07
C HIS A 174 -13.92 12.63 16.97
N ARG A 175 -15.09 13.22 16.70
CA ARG A 175 -16.34 12.92 17.41
C ARG A 175 -16.68 11.42 17.34
N ILE A 176 -16.70 10.83 16.13
CA ILE A 176 -16.95 9.39 15.97
C ILE A 176 -15.92 8.58 16.76
N THR A 177 -14.65 8.97 16.70
CA THR A 177 -13.58 8.29 17.44
C THR A 177 -13.79 8.32 18.95
N LEU A 178 -14.34 9.40 19.49
CA LEU A 178 -14.66 9.52 20.91
C LEU A 178 -15.80 8.58 21.32
N ASP A 179 -16.74 8.30 20.43
CA ASP A 179 -17.89 7.44 20.71
C ASP A 179 -17.51 5.96 20.67
N ILE A 180 -16.55 5.58 19.82
CA ILE A 180 -16.10 4.18 19.70
C ILE A 180 -14.99 3.76 20.67
N ARG A 181 -14.03 4.64 21.01
CA ARG A 181 -12.84 4.24 21.79
C ARG A 181 -13.18 3.99 23.26
N GLU A 182 -12.51 3.04 23.91
CA GLU A 182 -12.80 2.63 25.29
C GLU A 182 -12.77 3.81 26.29
N GLN A 183 -11.82 4.73 26.14
CA GLN A 183 -11.71 5.91 27.00
C GLN A 183 -12.90 6.88 26.86
N GLY A 184 -13.60 6.82 25.74
CA GLY A 184 -14.73 7.68 25.43
C GLY A 184 -14.37 9.17 25.37
N ARG A 185 -15.33 9.99 25.81
CA ARG A 185 -15.25 11.46 25.90
C ARG A 185 -14.65 11.95 27.22
N GLY A 186 -14.54 11.09 28.22
CA GLY A 186 -14.04 11.43 29.55
C GLY A 186 -14.20 10.26 30.52
N LYS A 187 -13.77 10.42 31.78
CA LYS A 187 -13.79 9.34 32.78
C LYS A 187 -15.20 8.77 33.05
N ASP A 188 -16.24 9.61 32.92
CA ASP A 188 -17.62 9.26 33.24
C ASP A 188 -18.45 8.90 31.99
N GLN A 189 -17.86 8.98 30.80
CA GLN A 189 -18.51 8.69 29.52
C GLN A 189 -17.58 7.82 28.66
N PRO A 190 -17.44 6.52 28.98
CA PRO A 190 -16.67 5.59 28.17
C PRO A 190 -17.33 5.40 26.80
N GLY A 191 -16.54 5.04 25.80
CA GLY A 191 -17.06 4.70 24.47
C GLY A 191 -17.55 3.26 24.39
N LEU A 192 -18.01 2.88 23.20
CA LEU A 192 -18.68 1.60 22.98
C LEU A 192 -17.74 0.40 23.01
N LEU A 193 -16.56 0.51 22.39
CA LEU A 193 -15.68 -0.63 22.13
C LEU A 193 -14.59 -0.76 23.17
N ARG A 194 -14.53 -1.92 23.83
CA ARG A 194 -13.46 -2.28 24.76
C ARG A 194 -12.18 -2.57 23.99
N LYS A 195 -11.01 -2.34 24.60
CA LYS A 195 -9.70 -2.61 23.97
C LYS A 195 -9.48 -1.86 22.66
N VAL A 196 -10.19 -0.76 22.43
CA VAL A 196 -9.99 0.12 21.28
C VAL A 196 -9.54 1.49 21.77
N GLN A 197 -8.44 1.98 21.21
CA GLN A 197 -7.98 3.34 21.40
C GLN A 197 -8.02 4.05 20.05
N GLY A 198 -8.21 5.37 20.03
CA GLY A 198 -8.20 6.08 18.77
C GLY A 198 -8.19 7.59 18.89
N ILE A 199 -7.93 8.21 17.75
CA ILE A 199 -8.03 9.64 17.52
C ILE A 199 -8.56 9.92 16.11
N GLY A 200 -9.44 10.91 15.96
CA GLY A 200 -9.75 11.48 14.64
C GLY A 200 -8.68 12.48 14.21
N TRP A 201 -8.20 12.34 12.98
CA TRP A 201 -7.19 13.20 12.38
C TRP A 201 -7.52 13.49 10.91
N TYR A 202 -6.71 14.33 10.28
CA TYR A 202 -6.86 14.71 8.88
C TYR A 202 -5.57 14.39 8.13
N LEU A 203 -5.70 13.72 7.00
CA LEU A 203 -4.60 13.42 6.09
C LEU A 203 -4.56 14.51 5.02
N GLU A 204 -3.64 15.47 5.14
CA GLU A 204 -3.56 16.61 4.22
C GLU A 204 -3.26 16.17 2.79
N GLU A 205 -2.35 15.21 2.63
CA GLU A 205 -1.93 14.65 1.34
C GLU A 205 -3.06 13.95 0.55
N ALA A 206 -4.05 13.39 1.25
CA ALA A 206 -5.21 12.74 0.61
C ALA A 206 -6.49 13.60 0.70
N ASN A 207 -6.41 14.79 1.29
CA ASN A 207 -7.55 15.66 1.56
C ASN A 207 -8.75 14.92 2.19
N LEU A 208 -8.48 14.14 3.24
CA LEU A 208 -9.43 13.17 3.82
C LEU A 208 -9.31 13.13 5.34
N ALA A 209 -10.44 13.06 6.06
CA ALA A 209 -10.45 12.80 7.48
C ALA A 209 -10.42 11.28 7.75
N GLN A 210 -9.80 10.86 8.85
CA GLN A 210 -9.85 9.46 9.26
C GLN A 210 -10.13 9.31 10.75
N VAL A 211 -10.83 8.23 11.07
CA VAL A 211 -10.92 7.66 12.42
C VAL A 211 -9.75 6.68 12.55
N SER A 212 -8.67 7.12 13.20
CA SER A 212 -7.49 6.29 13.43
C SER A 212 -7.62 5.52 14.73
N THR A 213 -7.58 4.19 14.65
CA THR A 213 -7.77 3.30 15.80
C THR A 213 -6.63 2.32 15.97
N ASN A 214 -6.39 1.96 17.22
CA ASN A 214 -5.57 0.83 17.63
C ASN A 214 -6.47 -0.17 18.32
N ILE A 215 -6.61 -1.34 17.72
CA ILE A 215 -7.29 -2.50 18.32
C ILE A 215 -6.22 -3.22 19.14
N LEU A 216 -6.34 -3.11 20.46
CA LEU A 216 -5.37 -3.67 21.40
C LEU A 216 -5.52 -5.19 21.56
N ASP A 217 -6.71 -5.71 21.28
CA ASP A 217 -7.03 -7.13 21.32
C ASP A 217 -8.17 -7.43 20.34
N PHE A 218 -7.81 -8.04 19.21
CA PHE A 218 -8.76 -8.35 18.14
C PHE A 218 -9.67 -9.55 18.46
N GLU A 219 -9.36 -10.33 19.49
CA GLU A 219 -10.23 -11.41 19.95
C GLU A 219 -11.37 -10.86 20.84
N VAL A 220 -11.10 -9.76 21.56
CA VAL A 220 -12.12 -9.05 22.35
C VAL A 220 -12.97 -8.14 21.46
N THR A 221 -12.32 -7.37 20.58
CA THR A 221 -13.00 -6.47 19.65
C THR A 221 -12.50 -6.73 18.23
N PRO A 222 -13.21 -7.54 17.44
CA PRO A 222 -12.83 -7.86 16.07
C PRO A 222 -12.81 -6.63 15.15
N VAL A 223 -11.99 -6.67 14.09
CA VAL A 223 -11.82 -5.57 13.13
C VAL A 223 -13.15 -5.17 12.48
N HIS A 224 -13.98 -6.15 12.08
CA HIS A 224 -15.29 -5.89 11.50
C HIS A 224 -16.23 -5.15 12.45
N MET A 225 -16.12 -5.36 13.77
CA MET A 225 -16.95 -4.65 14.75
C MET A 225 -16.58 -3.16 14.80
N VAL A 226 -15.30 -2.84 14.77
CA VAL A 226 -14.83 -1.45 14.67
C VAL A 226 -15.34 -0.79 13.39
N TYR A 227 -15.24 -1.49 12.26
CA TYR A 227 -15.72 -0.99 10.97
C TYR A 227 -17.23 -0.71 10.97
N GLU A 228 -18.04 -1.68 11.41
CA GLU A 228 -19.49 -1.60 11.39
C GLU A 228 -20.04 -0.53 12.33
N GLU A 229 -19.45 -0.36 13.52
CA GLU A 229 -19.85 0.70 14.45
C GLU A 229 -19.46 2.08 13.95
N ILE A 230 -18.25 2.26 13.39
CA ILE A 230 -17.89 3.54 12.74
C ILE A 230 -18.81 3.82 11.55
N CYS A 231 -19.15 2.80 10.74
CA CYS A 231 -20.09 2.96 9.64
C CYS A 231 -21.47 3.39 10.12
N LYS A 232 -21.94 2.84 11.24
CA LYS A 232 -23.21 3.21 11.86
C LYS A 232 -23.19 4.65 12.35
N ASP A 233 -22.18 5.04 13.14
CA ASP A 233 -22.04 6.42 13.65
C ASP A 233 -21.90 7.43 12.50
N ALA A 234 -21.18 7.07 11.44
CA ALA A 234 -21.07 7.90 10.24
C ALA A 234 -22.43 8.05 9.52
N ARG A 235 -23.22 6.97 9.38
CA ARG A 235 -24.57 7.03 8.81
C ARG A 235 -25.50 7.90 9.64
N ASP A 236 -25.44 7.81 10.97
CA ASP A 236 -26.24 8.64 11.88
C ASP A 236 -25.91 10.15 11.74
N LEU A 237 -24.68 10.47 11.32
CA LEU A 237 -24.23 11.83 11.01
C LEU A 237 -24.32 12.20 9.52
N ASN A 238 -24.84 11.32 8.66
CA ASN A 238 -24.88 11.46 7.19
C ASN A 238 -23.50 11.71 6.56
N LEU A 239 -22.48 11.04 7.07
CA LEU A 239 -21.10 11.14 6.59
C LEU A 239 -20.73 9.91 5.72
N PRO A 240 -20.11 10.10 4.54
CA PRO A 240 -19.68 8.97 3.72
C PRO A 240 -18.42 8.32 4.28
N VAL A 241 -18.44 6.99 4.37
CA VAL A 241 -17.25 6.17 4.61
C VAL A 241 -16.60 5.80 3.28
N ALA A 242 -15.31 6.09 3.12
CA ALA A 242 -14.54 5.89 1.89
C ALA A 242 -13.49 4.77 2.04
N GLY A 243 -13.90 3.65 2.62
CA GLY A 243 -13.03 2.49 2.87
C GLY A 243 -12.18 2.61 4.13
N SER A 244 -11.17 1.76 4.24
CA SER A 244 -10.29 1.69 5.41
C SER A 244 -8.88 1.25 5.03
N GLN A 245 -7.95 1.39 5.97
CA GLN A 245 -6.55 1.06 5.80
C GLN A 245 -6.03 0.35 7.04
N ILE A 246 -5.26 -0.70 6.83
CA ILE A 246 -4.42 -1.32 7.85
C ILE A 246 -3.03 -0.71 7.72
N VAL A 247 -2.47 -0.26 8.84
CA VAL A 247 -1.11 0.29 8.92
C VAL A 247 -0.19 -0.83 9.43
N GLY A 248 0.76 -1.27 8.62
CA GLY A 248 1.61 -2.43 8.88
C GLY A 248 0.92 -3.76 8.60
N LEU A 249 1.15 -4.76 9.45
CA LEU A 249 0.65 -6.13 9.25
C LEU A 249 -0.61 -6.43 10.07
N ILE A 250 -1.39 -7.40 9.60
CA ILE A 250 -2.56 -7.94 10.29
C ILE A 250 -2.43 -9.46 10.45
N PRO A 251 -2.83 -10.05 11.59
CA PRO A 251 -2.85 -11.49 11.75
C PRO A 251 -3.88 -12.11 10.80
N LEU A 252 -3.50 -13.20 10.13
CA LEU A 252 -4.41 -13.96 9.27
C LEU A 252 -5.71 -14.33 10.01
N LYS A 253 -5.62 -14.74 11.29
CA LYS A 253 -6.78 -15.04 12.13
C LYS A 253 -7.78 -13.87 12.18
N ALA A 254 -7.31 -12.64 12.37
CA ALA A 254 -8.19 -11.47 12.43
C ALA A 254 -8.94 -11.25 11.09
N MET A 255 -8.29 -11.53 9.96
CA MET A 255 -8.92 -11.49 8.64
C MET A 255 -9.96 -12.60 8.47
N LEU A 256 -9.63 -13.84 8.88
CA LEU A 256 -10.54 -14.98 8.76
C LEU A 256 -11.78 -14.83 9.66
N ASP A 257 -11.61 -14.35 10.90
CA ASP A 257 -12.71 -14.07 11.81
C ASP A 257 -13.67 -13.01 11.22
N CYS A 258 -13.13 -12.01 10.51
CA CYS A 258 -13.96 -11.05 9.76
C CYS A 258 -14.68 -11.67 8.58
N ALA A 259 -14.03 -12.57 7.83
CA ALA A 259 -14.65 -13.25 6.72
C ALA A 259 -15.83 -14.09 7.19
N ASP A 260 -15.65 -14.87 8.26
CA ASP A 260 -16.68 -15.73 8.82
C ASP A 260 -17.87 -14.92 9.34
N PHE A 261 -17.64 -13.74 9.93
CA PHE A 261 -18.70 -12.79 10.30
C PHE A 261 -19.55 -12.38 9.09
N TYR A 262 -18.92 -11.92 8.00
CA TYR A 262 -19.66 -11.49 6.80
C TYR A 262 -20.34 -12.65 6.08
N ILE A 263 -19.71 -13.83 6.04
CA ILE A 263 -20.31 -15.06 5.50
C ILE A 263 -21.60 -15.40 6.26
N GLN A 264 -21.58 -15.33 7.59
CA GLN A 264 -22.78 -15.59 8.42
C GLN A 264 -23.84 -14.50 8.29
N LYS A 265 -23.43 -13.22 8.37
CA LYS A 265 -24.34 -12.05 8.29
C LYS A 265 -25.08 -12.00 6.96
N GLU A 266 -24.41 -12.31 5.86
CA GLU A 266 -24.96 -12.23 4.51
C GLU A 266 -25.39 -13.58 3.92
N LYS A 267 -25.26 -14.67 4.69
CA LYS A 267 -25.62 -16.04 4.27
C LYS A 267 -24.92 -16.49 2.99
N LEU A 268 -23.62 -16.24 2.91
CA LEU A 268 -22.78 -16.60 1.76
C LEU A 268 -22.22 -18.02 1.91
N PHE A 269 -21.69 -18.58 0.82
CA PHE A 269 -20.97 -19.84 0.83
C PHE A 269 -19.58 -19.65 0.21
N ILE A 270 -18.56 -19.51 1.06
CA ILE A 270 -17.16 -19.34 0.65
C ILE A 270 -16.30 -20.29 1.47
N VAL A 271 -15.60 -21.19 0.78
CA VAL A 271 -14.81 -22.26 1.41
C VAL A 271 -13.31 -21.93 1.39
N GLU A 272 -12.82 -21.46 0.25
CA GLU A 272 -11.39 -21.20 0.05
C GLU A 272 -10.91 -19.97 0.84
N GLU A 273 -9.77 -20.11 1.51
CA GLU A 273 -9.17 -19.07 2.35
C GLU A 273 -8.86 -17.78 1.57
N GLU A 274 -8.36 -17.90 0.34
CA GLU A 274 -8.08 -16.75 -0.52
C GLU A 274 -9.36 -15.94 -0.82
N HIS A 275 -10.47 -16.63 -1.11
CA HIS A 275 -11.76 -15.97 -1.34
C HIS A 275 -12.31 -15.31 -0.08
N LYS A 276 -12.08 -15.89 1.11
CA LYS A 276 -12.41 -15.27 2.39
C LYS A 276 -11.66 -13.95 2.59
N ILE A 277 -10.36 -13.93 2.27
CA ILE A 277 -9.55 -12.71 2.35
C ILE A 277 -10.06 -11.66 1.36
N ARG A 278 -10.35 -12.04 0.11
CA ARG A 278 -10.91 -11.12 -0.91
C ARG A 278 -12.26 -10.53 -0.48
N LEU A 279 -13.13 -11.33 0.15
CA LEU A 279 -14.39 -10.85 0.72
C LEU A 279 -14.12 -9.74 1.74
N VAL A 280 -13.22 -9.96 2.69
CA VAL A 280 -12.91 -8.98 3.74
C VAL A 280 -12.29 -7.71 3.16
N ILE A 281 -11.38 -7.83 2.19
CA ILE A 281 -10.79 -6.68 1.49
C ILE A 281 -11.88 -5.82 0.86
N SER A 282 -12.86 -6.45 0.21
CA SER A 282 -14.01 -5.75 -0.39
C SER A 282 -14.92 -5.13 0.67
N LYS A 283 -15.29 -5.87 1.72
CA LYS A 283 -16.26 -5.44 2.73
C LYS A 283 -15.76 -4.31 3.61
N LEU A 284 -14.49 -4.36 4.00
CA LEU A 284 -13.86 -3.31 4.79
C LEU A 284 -13.33 -2.17 3.91
N GLY A 285 -13.34 -2.33 2.59
CA GLY A 285 -12.77 -1.36 1.65
C GLY A 285 -11.26 -1.18 1.83
N LEU A 286 -10.53 -2.26 2.13
CA LEU A 286 -9.07 -2.27 2.33
C LEU A 286 -8.30 -2.11 1.01
N GLY A 287 -8.94 -2.41 -0.12
CA GLY A 287 -8.38 -2.21 -1.46
C GLY A 287 -8.52 -0.78 -1.98
N LEU A 288 -9.30 0.07 -1.28
CA LEU A 288 -9.42 1.49 -1.58
C LEU A 288 -8.29 2.25 -0.89
N TYR A 289 -7.05 1.99 -1.32
CA TYR A 289 -6.18 3.16 -1.44
C TYR A 289 -6.94 4.12 -2.36
N LEU A 290 -6.97 5.41 -2.02
CA LEU A 290 -7.26 6.44 -2.99
C LEU A 290 -6.21 6.29 -4.09
N ILE A 291 -6.47 5.39 -5.04
CA ILE A 291 -5.90 5.44 -6.37
C ILE A 291 -6.25 6.86 -6.78
N ALA A 292 -5.22 7.71 -6.90
CA ALA A 292 -5.38 9.01 -7.52
C ALA A 292 -6.28 8.79 -8.74
N ALA A 293 -7.40 9.53 -8.80
CA ALA A 293 -8.50 9.27 -9.74
C ALA A 293 -7.94 8.80 -11.09
N PRO A 294 -8.44 7.68 -11.66
CA PRO A 294 -7.75 6.92 -12.71
C PRO A 294 -7.23 7.87 -13.79
N GLY A 295 -5.91 8.06 -13.78
CA GLY A 295 -5.25 9.01 -14.67
C GLY A 295 -5.25 8.52 -16.10
N GLY A 296 -4.87 9.40 -17.03
CA GLY A 296 -4.76 9.03 -18.45
C GLY A 296 -3.83 7.83 -18.68
N GLY A 297 -2.76 7.69 -17.89
CA GLY A 297 -1.82 6.55 -17.99
C GLY A 297 -2.45 5.23 -17.58
N SER A 298 -3.11 5.21 -16.43
CA SER A 298 -3.84 4.06 -15.89
C SER A 298 -4.95 3.59 -16.84
N VAL A 299 -5.72 4.53 -17.42
CA VAL A 299 -6.72 4.21 -18.45
C VAL A 299 -6.07 3.67 -19.72
N SER A 300 -4.91 4.21 -20.13
CA SER A 300 -4.18 3.69 -21.30
C SER A 300 -3.71 2.25 -21.08
N ALA A 301 -3.25 1.92 -19.87
CA ALA A 301 -2.88 0.55 -19.50
C ALA A 301 -4.09 -0.40 -19.51
N ALA A 302 -5.24 0.04 -18.97
CA ALA A 302 -6.48 -0.73 -19.01
C ALA A 302 -6.98 -0.97 -20.45
N ILE A 303 -6.96 0.06 -21.31
CA ILE A 303 -7.31 -0.07 -22.74
C ILE A 303 -6.37 -1.05 -23.44
N THR A 304 -5.08 -1.05 -23.08
CA THR A 304 -4.12 -2.03 -23.61
C THR A 304 -4.51 -3.45 -23.22
N ALA A 305 -4.85 -3.68 -21.95
CA ALA A 305 -5.29 -4.98 -21.47
C ALA A 305 -6.52 -5.46 -22.22
N MET A 306 -7.52 -4.59 -22.42
CA MET A 306 -8.72 -4.93 -23.20
C MET A 306 -8.41 -5.23 -24.67
N GLY A 307 -7.57 -4.42 -25.33
CA GLY A 307 -7.17 -4.65 -26.72
C GLY A 307 -6.38 -5.96 -26.91
N ALA A 308 -5.46 -6.25 -25.99
CA ALA A 308 -4.70 -7.50 -26.00
C ALA A 308 -5.59 -8.72 -25.67
N ALA A 309 -6.54 -8.58 -24.74
CA ALA A 309 -7.50 -9.63 -24.42
C ALA A 309 -8.35 -10.02 -25.64
N LEU A 310 -8.81 -9.05 -26.43
CA LEU A 310 -9.54 -9.32 -27.68
C LEU A 310 -8.67 -10.06 -28.69
N GLY A 311 -7.41 -9.65 -28.88
CA GLY A 311 -6.46 -10.38 -29.74
C GLY A 311 -6.24 -11.83 -29.28
N CYS A 312 -6.09 -12.04 -27.98
CA CYS A 312 -5.97 -13.37 -27.36
C CYS A 312 -7.23 -14.22 -27.59
N MET A 313 -8.40 -13.65 -27.31
CA MET A 313 -9.70 -14.30 -27.46
C MET A 313 -9.93 -14.74 -28.90
N VAL A 314 -9.64 -13.89 -29.90
CA VAL A 314 -9.77 -14.25 -31.33
C VAL A 314 -8.92 -15.49 -31.65
N GLY A 315 -7.69 -15.54 -31.15
CA GLY A 315 -6.82 -16.70 -31.31
C GLY A 315 -7.39 -17.95 -30.64
N GLN A 316 -7.86 -17.85 -29.39
CA GLN A 316 -8.49 -18.95 -28.67
C GLN A 316 -9.80 -19.44 -29.32
N MET A 317 -10.58 -18.53 -29.90
CA MET A 317 -11.80 -18.85 -30.64
C MET A 317 -11.54 -19.55 -31.98
N THR A 318 -10.28 -19.57 -32.41
CA THR A 318 -9.79 -20.26 -33.60
C THR A 318 -9.12 -21.59 -33.24
N TYR A 319 -8.31 -21.60 -32.18
CA TYR A 319 -7.54 -22.75 -31.70
C TYR A 319 -8.43 -23.91 -31.23
N GLY A 320 -8.03 -25.15 -31.55
CA GLY A 320 -8.65 -26.37 -31.02
C GLY A 320 -10.05 -26.69 -31.59
N LYS A 321 -10.54 -25.90 -32.55
CA LYS A 321 -11.76 -26.21 -33.29
C LYS A 321 -11.43 -27.02 -34.54
N ARG A 322 -12.17 -28.11 -34.76
CA ARG A 322 -11.98 -29.03 -35.90
C ARG A 322 -11.89 -28.31 -37.26
N GLN A 323 -12.69 -27.25 -37.46
CA GLN A 323 -12.69 -26.48 -38.71
C GLN A 323 -11.42 -25.64 -38.95
N PHE A 324 -10.57 -25.46 -37.94
CA PHE A 324 -9.35 -24.64 -37.97
C PHE A 324 -8.11 -25.44 -37.54
N GLU A 325 -8.18 -26.77 -37.51
CA GLU A 325 -7.11 -27.64 -37.02
C GLU A 325 -5.77 -27.41 -37.75
N SER A 326 -5.81 -27.09 -39.04
CA SER A 326 -4.62 -26.73 -39.82
C SER A 326 -3.91 -25.45 -39.35
N LEU A 327 -4.57 -24.62 -38.54
CA LEU A 327 -4.07 -23.34 -38.03
C LEU A 327 -3.60 -23.43 -36.56
N ASP A 328 -3.70 -24.59 -35.92
CA ASP A 328 -3.34 -24.75 -34.50
C ASP A 328 -1.88 -24.38 -34.22
N ALA A 329 -0.97 -24.74 -35.13
CA ALA A 329 0.45 -24.40 -35.01
C ALA A 329 0.67 -22.87 -35.05
N GLU A 330 -0.11 -22.14 -35.85
CA GLU A 330 -0.05 -20.68 -35.91
C GLU A 330 -0.69 -20.06 -34.67
N MET A 331 -1.84 -20.56 -34.22
CA MET A 331 -2.50 -20.05 -33.01
C MET A 331 -1.63 -20.22 -31.75
N ARG A 332 -0.88 -21.33 -31.63
CA ARG A 332 0.08 -21.53 -30.52
C ARG A 332 1.19 -20.49 -30.50
N LYS A 333 1.54 -19.89 -31.64
CA LYS A 333 2.52 -18.79 -31.72
C LYS A 333 1.88 -17.43 -31.46
N LEU A 334 0.67 -17.22 -31.96
CA LEU A 334 0.03 -15.91 -31.96
C LEU A 334 -0.69 -15.56 -30.65
N ILE A 335 -1.22 -16.54 -29.92
CA ILE A 335 -1.95 -16.30 -28.65
C ILE A 335 -1.04 -15.77 -27.51
N PRO A 336 0.13 -16.39 -27.22
CA PRO A 336 0.90 -16.03 -26.02
C PRO A 336 1.33 -14.56 -25.93
N PRO A 337 1.80 -13.89 -27.01
CA PRO A 337 2.18 -12.47 -26.94
C PRO A 337 1.05 -11.55 -26.45
N PHE A 338 -0.19 -11.82 -26.87
CA PHE A 338 -1.37 -11.06 -26.43
C PHE A 338 -1.74 -11.36 -24.99
N HIS A 339 -1.74 -12.63 -24.59
CA HIS A 339 -2.02 -13.02 -23.22
C HIS A 339 -1.01 -12.40 -22.23
N GLU A 340 0.28 -12.45 -22.57
CA GLU A 340 1.31 -11.83 -21.75
C GLU A 340 1.17 -10.30 -21.70
N ALA A 341 0.86 -9.64 -22.83
CA ALA A 341 0.67 -8.20 -22.85
C ALA A 341 -0.56 -7.76 -22.06
N MET A 342 -1.63 -8.56 -22.07
CA MET A 342 -2.82 -8.33 -21.25
C MET A 342 -2.48 -8.33 -19.76
N ASN A 343 -1.84 -9.39 -19.27
CA ASN A 343 -1.47 -9.52 -17.85
C ASN A 343 -0.46 -8.45 -17.43
N ASP A 344 0.55 -8.20 -18.27
CA ASP A 344 1.58 -7.19 -18.03
C ASP A 344 1.03 -5.76 -18.01
N SER A 345 -0.08 -5.49 -18.73
CA SER A 345 -0.73 -4.18 -18.75
C SER A 345 -1.68 -3.99 -17.57
N LEU A 346 -2.33 -5.05 -17.07
CA LEU A 346 -3.14 -4.97 -15.84
C LEU A 346 -2.29 -4.55 -14.64
N LEU A 347 -1.09 -5.12 -14.51
CA LEU A 347 -0.13 -4.71 -13.47
C LEU A 347 0.33 -3.24 -13.63
N LYS A 348 0.27 -2.69 -14.84
CA LYS A 348 0.66 -1.29 -15.10
C LYS A 348 -0.40 -0.27 -14.72
N VAL A 349 -1.65 -0.68 -14.51
CA VAL A 349 -2.72 0.20 -14.01
C VAL A 349 -2.33 0.73 -12.63
N ASP A 350 -1.93 -0.17 -11.74
CA ASP A 350 -1.49 0.19 -10.39
C ASP A 350 -0.11 0.87 -10.42
N ALA A 351 0.81 0.41 -11.28
CA ALA A 351 2.15 1.00 -11.41
C ALA A 351 2.12 2.47 -11.84
N ASP A 352 1.21 2.87 -12.74
CA ASP A 352 1.05 4.27 -13.14
C ASP A 352 0.56 5.14 -11.97
N SER A 353 -0.40 4.63 -11.20
CA SER A 353 -0.92 5.30 -10.00
C SER A 353 0.16 5.44 -8.92
N MET A 354 0.98 4.40 -8.70
CA MET A 354 2.11 4.45 -7.78
C MET A 354 3.21 5.40 -8.24
N ALA A 355 3.53 5.39 -9.55
CA ALA A 355 4.53 6.30 -10.13
C ALA A 355 4.11 7.77 -9.97
N PHE A 356 2.83 8.08 -10.16
CA PHE A 356 2.28 9.42 -9.91
C PHE A 356 2.45 9.86 -8.45
N ASN A 357 2.17 8.98 -7.49
CA ASN A 357 2.36 9.28 -6.06
C ASN A 357 3.82 9.53 -5.69
N SER A 358 4.76 8.92 -6.40
CA SER A 358 6.20 9.16 -6.21
C SER A 358 6.72 10.46 -6.83
N TYR A 359 5.93 11.15 -7.66
CA TYR A 359 6.31 12.39 -8.31
C TYR A 359 6.17 13.59 -7.35
N MET A 360 7.26 14.34 -7.14
CA MET A 360 7.26 15.54 -6.30
C MET A 360 7.10 16.82 -7.13
N PRO A 361 6.33 17.83 -6.66
CA PRO A 361 6.15 19.09 -7.36
C PRO A 361 7.43 19.92 -7.51
N LYS A 362 7.41 20.84 -8.47
CA LYS A 362 8.48 21.84 -8.70
C LYS A 362 8.68 22.71 -7.44
N GLY A 363 9.93 22.91 -7.02
CA GLY A 363 10.27 23.73 -5.84
C GLY A 363 10.74 22.95 -4.59
N THR A 364 10.81 21.63 -4.66
CA THR A 364 11.41 20.82 -3.59
C THR A 364 12.94 20.94 -3.58
N PRO A 365 13.60 20.93 -2.39
CA PRO A 365 15.05 21.09 -2.27
C PRO A 365 15.87 19.99 -2.98
N ASP A 366 15.27 18.84 -3.25
CA ASP A 366 15.94 17.64 -3.74
C ASP A 366 15.67 17.40 -5.24
N GLU A 367 16.46 18.06 -6.10
CA GLU A 367 16.35 17.92 -7.55
C GLU A 367 16.71 16.50 -8.06
N ILE A 368 17.51 15.74 -7.31
CA ILE A 368 17.93 14.39 -7.69
C ILE A 368 16.73 13.43 -7.56
N LYS A 369 16.05 13.44 -6.41
CA LYS A 369 14.85 12.62 -6.20
C LYS A 369 13.72 12.97 -7.17
N ARG A 370 13.56 14.26 -7.51
CA ARG A 370 12.62 14.70 -8.55
C ARG A 370 12.94 14.06 -9.91
N LYS A 371 14.22 14.04 -10.31
CA LYS A 371 14.65 13.42 -11.58
C LYS A 371 14.42 11.91 -11.57
N GLU A 372 14.59 11.23 -10.44
CA GLU A 372 14.35 9.79 -10.32
C GLU A 372 12.87 9.42 -10.38
N GLY A 373 12.01 10.09 -9.62
CA GLY A 373 10.55 9.88 -9.68
C GLY A 373 10.00 10.15 -11.08
N LEU A 374 10.57 11.13 -11.80
CA LEU A 374 10.21 11.43 -13.18
C LEU A 374 10.66 10.35 -14.17
N LYS A 375 11.82 9.71 -13.96
CA LYS A 375 12.23 8.53 -14.75
C LYS A 375 11.25 7.38 -14.57
N VAL A 376 10.76 7.15 -13.36
CA VAL A 376 9.76 6.12 -13.07
C VAL A 376 8.42 6.46 -13.74
N ALA A 377 7.95 7.70 -13.58
CA ALA A 377 6.70 8.19 -14.20
C ALA A 377 6.72 8.17 -15.73
N LEU A 378 7.89 8.38 -16.36
CA LEU A 378 8.05 8.25 -17.82
C LEU A 378 8.24 6.80 -18.28
N GLY A 379 8.82 5.95 -17.42
CA GLY A 379 9.13 4.57 -17.73
C GLY A 379 7.88 3.72 -17.96
N VAL A 380 6.84 3.92 -17.13
CA VAL A 380 5.57 3.17 -17.24
C VAL A 380 4.90 3.38 -18.62
N PRO A 381 4.53 4.60 -19.03
CA PRO A 381 3.88 4.83 -20.33
C PRO A 381 4.80 4.50 -21.52
N LEU A 382 6.11 4.72 -21.42
CA LEU A 382 7.03 4.35 -22.49
C LEU A 382 7.07 2.82 -22.68
N SER A 383 7.19 2.06 -21.60
CA SER A 383 7.18 0.59 -21.64
C SER A 383 5.87 0.05 -22.21
N LEU A 384 4.74 0.69 -21.89
CA LEU A 384 3.42 0.35 -22.43
C LEU A 384 3.39 0.53 -23.95
N ALA A 385 3.83 1.69 -24.45
CA ALA A 385 3.86 1.98 -25.89
C ALA A 385 4.79 1.02 -26.66
N GLU A 386 5.94 0.65 -26.08
CA GLU A 386 6.87 -0.33 -26.63
C GLU A 386 6.27 -1.73 -26.68
N ARG A 387 5.59 -2.15 -25.61
CA ARG A 387 4.93 -3.46 -25.52
C ARG A 387 3.87 -3.61 -26.60
N ILE A 388 3.01 -2.60 -26.77
CA ILE A 388 1.97 -2.59 -27.81
C ILE A 388 2.58 -2.68 -29.20
N ASN A 389 3.67 -1.95 -29.47
CA ASN A 389 4.30 -1.94 -30.78
C ASN A 389 4.86 -3.32 -31.21
N LYS A 390 5.18 -4.19 -30.25
CA LYS A 390 5.59 -5.57 -30.51
C LYS A 390 4.42 -6.48 -30.92
N LEU A 391 3.17 -6.08 -30.64
CA LEU A 391 1.98 -6.90 -30.95
C LEU A 391 1.50 -6.74 -32.40
N TRP A 392 1.86 -5.65 -33.09
CA TRP A 392 1.35 -5.37 -34.43
C TRP A 392 1.59 -6.47 -35.48
N PRO A 393 2.77 -7.11 -35.56
CA PRO A 393 2.97 -8.23 -36.49
C PRO A 393 2.03 -9.40 -36.20
N ALA A 394 1.92 -9.81 -34.93
CA ALA A 394 1.02 -10.88 -34.51
C ALA A 394 -0.45 -10.52 -34.75
N LEU A 395 -0.84 -9.25 -34.60
CA LEU A 395 -2.22 -8.81 -34.83
C LEU A 395 -2.59 -8.88 -36.33
N LYS A 396 -1.67 -8.51 -37.22
CA LYS A 396 -1.87 -8.67 -38.68
C LYS A 396 -2.04 -10.12 -39.07
N GLU A 397 -1.24 -11.02 -38.51
CA GLU A 397 -1.39 -12.46 -38.75
C GLU A 397 -2.68 -13.01 -38.13
N MET A 398 -3.07 -12.52 -36.96
CA MET A 398 -4.35 -12.86 -36.34
C MET A 398 -5.54 -12.43 -37.22
N VAL A 399 -5.46 -11.28 -37.89
CA VAL A 399 -6.47 -10.88 -38.91
C VAL A 399 -6.47 -11.82 -40.10
N LYS A 400 -5.35 -12.41 -40.48
CA LYS A 400 -5.28 -13.32 -41.65
C LYS A 400 -5.80 -14.72 -41.33
N TYR A 401 -5.48 -15.26 -40.16
CA TYR A 401 -5.74 -16.66 -39.81
C TYR A 401 -6.86 -16.85 -38.79
N GLY A 402 -7.14 -15.87 -37.94
CA GLY A 402 -8.14 -15.96 -36.88
C GLY A 402 -9.56 -16.19 -37.41
N ASN A 403 -10.47 -16.59 -36.55
CA ASN A 403 -11.86 -16.84 -36.90
C ASN A 403 -12.52 -15.56 -37.46
N VAL A 404 -13.02 -15.64 -38.70
CA VAL A 404 -13.66 -14.50 -39.40
C VAL A 404 -14.90 -13.99 -38.64
N ALA A 405 -15.59 -14.86 -37.89
CA ALA A 405 -16.72 -14.44 -37.07
C ALA A 405 -16.34 -13.44 -35.96
N CYS A 406 -15.06 -13.38 -35.58
CA CYS A 406 -14.52 -12.42 -34.60
C CYS A 406 -13.88 -11.19 -35.26
N LYS A 407 -14.27 -10.87 -36.51
CA LYS A 407 -13.76 -9.71 -37.26
C LYS A 407 -14.01 -8.38 -36.52
N SER A 408 -15.19 -8.20 -35.93
CA SER A 408 -15.46 -7.00 -35.12
C SER A 408 -14.52 -6.90 -33.92
N ASP A 409 -14.26 -8.02 -33.24
CA ASP A 409 -13.42 -8.07 -32.05
C ASP A 409 -11.98 -7.65 -32.36
N ILE A 410 -11.43 -8.10 -33.49
CA ILE A 410 -10.06 -7.73 -33.88
C ILE A 410 -9.94 -6.28 -34.39
N GLN A 411 -11.01 -5.73 -34.99
CA GLN A 411 -11.07 -4.32 -35.37
C GLN A 411 -11.08 -3.42 -34.11
N VAL A 412 -11.87 -3.80 -33.09
CA VAL A 412 -11.88 -3.12 -31.80
C VAL A 412 -10.52 -3.27 -31.10
N ALA A 413 -9.90 -4.45 -31.15
CA ALA A 413 -8.56 -4.67 -30.61
C ALA A 413 -7.54 -3.71 -31.22
N ALA A 414 -7.57 -3.53 -32.55
CA ALA A 414 -6.66 -2.61 -33.25
C ALA A 414 -6.83 -1.15 -32.78
N LYS A 415 -8.06 -0.67 -32.69
CA LYS A 415 -8.36 0.70 -32.23
C LYS A 415 -8.07 0.90 -30.73
N ALA A 416 -8.31 -0.11 -29.91
CA ALA A 416 -7.95 -0.07 -28.49
C ALA A 416 -6.44 0.08 -28.32
N LEU A 417 -5.65 -0.79 -28.98
CA LEU A 417 -4.19 -0.73 -28.92
C LEU A 417 -3.62 0.59 -29.49
N GLU A 418 -4.21 1.13 -30.56
CA GLU A 418 -3.85 2.46 -31.09
C GLU A 418 -4.11 3.57 -30.06
N THR A 419 -5.31 3.57 -29.46
CA THR A 419 -5.73 4.56 -28.46
C THR A 419 -4.87 4.50 -27.21
N ALA A 420 -4.47 3.30 -26.79
CA ALA A 420 -3.56 3.13 -25.66
C ALA A 420 -2.17 3.72 -25.93
N VAL A 421 -1.61 3.55 -27.14
CA VAL A 421 -0.34 4.21 -27.51
C VAL A 421 -0.51 5.73 -27.58
N PHE A 422 -1.67 6.22 -28.05
CA PHE A 422 -1.99 7.64 -28.03
C PHE A 422 -2.00 8.19 -26.60
N GLY A 423 -2.67 7.52 -25.66
CA GLY A 423 -2.67 7.92 -24.27
C GLY A 423 -1.26 7.84 -23.63
N ALA A 424 -0.51 6.78 -23.89
CA ALA A 424 0.88 6.66 -23.45
C ALA A 424 1.76 7.82 -23.96
N TYR A 425 1.60 8.21 -25.23
CA TYR A 425 2.30 9.35 -25.81
C TYR A 425 2.03 10.64 -25.03
N TYR A 426 0.77 11.01 -24.80
CA TYR A 426 0.46 12.25 -24.09
C TYR A 426 0.89 12.23 -22.62
N ASN A 427 0.87 11.05 -21.97
CA ASN A 427 1.42 10.90 -20.61
C ASN A 427 2.94 11.05 -20.58
N VAL A 428 3.66 10.64 -21.62
CA VAL A 428 5.10 10.95 -21.75
C VAL A 428 5.28 12.45 -21.98
N ILE A 429 4.63 13.03 -22.99
CA ILE A 429 4.82 14.44 -23.37
C ILE A 429 4.50 15.41 -22.21
N ILE A 430 3.42 15.18 -21.46
CA ILE A 430 3.04 16.07 -20.36
C ILE A 430 4.11 16.08 -19.25
N ASN A 431 4.71 14.93 -18.96
CA ASN A 431 5.77 14.80 -17.97
C ASN A 431 7.13 15.34 -18.45
N LEU A 432 7.31 15.50 -19.77
CA LEU A 432 8.53 16.06 -20.37
C LEU A 432 8.56 17.59 -20.42
N LYS A 433 7.42 18.30 -20.30
CA LYS A 433 7.32 19.77 -20.50
C LYS A 433 8.26 20.61 -19.62
N ASP A 434 8.70 20.09 -18.48
CA ASP A 434 9.49 20.81 -17.47
C ASP A 434 10.97 20.38 -17.40
N ILE A 435 11.47 19.67 -18.41
CA ILE A 435 12.84 19.10 -18.40
C ILE A 435 13.65 19.60 -19.59
N THR A 436 14.83 20.17 -19.31
CA THR A 436 15.73 20.77 -20.32
C THR A 436 16.93 19.88 -20.71
N ASP A 437 16.97 18.62 -20.24
CA ASP A 437 18.09 17.70 -20.41
C ASP A 437 18.05 16.96 -21.77
N ALA A 438 19.22 16.83 -22.42
CA ALA A 438 19.38 16.23 -23.75
C ALA A 438 18.95 14.74 -23.84
N SER A 439 19.01 14.00 -22.74
CA SER A 439 18.54 12.60 -22.68
C SER A 439 17.03 12.45 -22.90
N PHE A 440 16.25 13.50 -22.66
CA PHE A 440 14.79 13.48 -22.78
C PHE A 440 14.30 13.70 -24.22
N ARG A 441 15.08 14.40 -25.07
CA ARG A 441 14.77 14.51 -26.51
C ARG A 441 14.76 13.16 -27.21
N ALA A 442 15.59 12.22 -26.77
CA ALA A 442 15.58 10.84 -27.27
C ALA A 442 14.28 10.12 -26.88
N THR A 443 13.75 10.35 -25.68
CA THR A 443 12.50 9.75 -25.20
C THR A 443 11.29 10.29 -25.96
N GLU A 444 11.24 11.61 -26.18
CA GLU A 444 10.20 12.26 -26.99
C GLU A 444 10.20 11.74 -28.45
N ALA A 445 11.38 11.68 -29.07
CA ALA A 445 11.51 11.14 -30.42
C ALA A 445 11.07 9.67 -30.48
N LYS A 446 11.46 8.85 -29.50
CA LYS A 446 11.10 7.44 -29.42
C LYS A 446 9.59 7.25 -29.31
N VAL A 447 8.92 7.95 -28.39
CA VAL A 447 7.46 7.80 -28.22
C VAL A 447 6.68 8.33 -29.42
N SER A 448 7.20 9.36 -30.10
CA SER A 448 6.62 9.87 -31.35
C SER A 448 6.67 8.84 -32.47
N VAL A 449 7.78 8.12 -32.61
CA VAL A 449 7.91 7.00 -33.57
C VAL A 449 6.94 5.87 -33.23
N LEU A 450 6.83 5.51 -31.94
CA LEU A 450 5.90 4.48 -31.49
C LEU A 450 4.43 4.83 -31.79
N LEU A 451 4.04 6.10 -31.63
CA LEU A 451 2.70 6.57 -31.99
C LEU A 451 2.45 6.54 -33.49
N LYS A 452 3.42 6.98 -34.30
CA LYS A 452 3.33 6.91 -35.76
C LYS A 452 3.16 5.47 -36.24
N ASN A 453 3.96 4.55 -35.69
CA ASN A 453 3.88 3.13 -35.99
C ASN A 453 2.52 2.56 -35.57
N ALA A 454 2.00 2.92 -34.40
CA ALA A 454 0.68 2.46 -33.94
C ALA A 454 -0.44 2.88 -34.91
N ARG A 455 -0.47 4.16 -35.33
CA ARG A 455 -1.46 4.65 -36.31
C ARG A 455 -1.39 3.92 -37.64
N GLN A 456 -0.18 3.74 -38.17
CA GLN A 456 0.03 3.05 -39.45
C GLN A 456 -0.39 1.57 -39.36
N ASN A 457 0.04 0.86 -38.31
CA ASN A 457 -0.28 -0.55 -38.16
C ASN A 457 -1.77 -0.79 -37.87
N ALA A 458 -2.41 0.07 -37.07
CA ALA A 458 -3.84 -0.02 -36.83
C ALA A 458 -4.64 0.12 -38.13
N ASN A 459 -4.31 1.10 -38.98
CA ASN A 459 -4.96 1.25 -40.28
C ASN A 459 -4.75 0.02 -41.18
N ILE A 460 -3.53 -0.52 -41.26
CA ILE A 460 -3.26 -1.74 -42.03
C ILE A 460 -4.11 -2.91 -41.53
N VAL A 461 -4.20 -3.11 -40.21
CA VAL A 461 -4.99 -4.19 -39.60
C VAL A 461 -6.48 -4.04 -39.93
N LEU A 462 -7.01 -2.80 -39.89
CA LEU A 462 -8.40 -2.50 -40.23
C LEU A 462 -8.69 -2.75 -41.73
N GLU A 463 -7.82 -2.26 -42.62
CA GLU A 463 -7.94 -2.51 -44.06
C GLU A 463 -7.89 -4.01 -44.40
N MET A 464 -6.96 -4.75 -43.78
CA MET A 464 -6.88 -6.20 -43.92
C MET A 464 -8.16 -6.90 -43.45
N ALA A 465 -8.72 -6.45 -42.32
CA ALA A 465 -9.95 -7.02 -41.79
C ALA A 465 -11.14 -6.72 -42.72
N ASP A 466 -11.25 -5.51 -43.26
CA ASP A 466 -12.32 -5.10 -44.17
C ASP A 466 -12.30 -5.86 -45.49
N GLN A 467 -11.11 -6.10 -46.04
CA GLN A 467 -10.92 -6.90 -47.27
C GLN A 467 -11.17 -8.40 -47.05
N ARG A 468 -11.13 -8.88 -45.80
CA ARG A 468 -11.40 -10.27 -45.46
C ARG A 468 -12.92 -10.53 -45.49
N LYS A 469 -13.32 -11.39 -46.41
CA LYS A 469 -14.71 -11.84 -46.62
C LYS A 469 -15.13 -12.89 -45.62
#